data_AF-A0A1H0M248-F1
#
_entry.id   AF-A0A1H0M248-F1
#
_cell.length_a   1.000
_cell.length_b   1.000
_cell.length_c   1.000
_cell.angle_alpha   90.00
_cell.angle_beta   90.00
_cell.angle_gamma   90.00
#
_symmetry.space_group_name_H-M   'P 1'
#
loop_
_entity.id
_entity.type
_entity.pdbx_description
1 polymer ?
#
loop_
_entity_poly.entity_id
_entity_poly.type
_entity_poly.pdbx_seq_one_letter_code
_entity_poly.pdbx_strand_id
1 'polypeptide(L)' 'MDPSLESEPRPETPAAGNALLWMTSSLLAFGIFLVAIPGRDPAGRAWLWIGLVLLVVGGVSSALAARARWTYLRDRRGD' A
#
# COMPACT_ATOMS: atom_id res chain seq x y z
N MET A 1 0.06 -36.16 3.91
CA MET A 1 0.01 -34.68 3.80
C MET A 1 1.10 -34.15 4.70
N ASP A 2 2.06 -33.43 4.14
CA ASP A 2 3.20 -32.88 4.87
C ASP A 2 2.76 -31.60 5.61
N PRO A 3 2.86 -31.54 6.95
CA PRO A 3 2.45 -30.37 7.74
C PRO A 3 3.31 -29.12 7.46
N SER A 4 4.45 -29.26 6.78
CA SER A 4 5.29 -28.11 6.41
C SER A 4 4.71 -27.28 5.26
N LEU A 5 3.70 -27.77 4.53
CA LEU A 5 3.04 -27.05 3.43
C LEU A 5 1.88 -26.13 3.89
N GLU A 6 1.42 -26.22 5.13
CA GLU A 6 0.34 -25.36 5.66
C GLU A 6 0.82 -23.96 6.08
N SER A 7 2.15 -23.75 6.12
CA SER A 7 2.75 -22.48 6.54
C SER A 7 3.00 -21.51 5.39
N GLU A 8 2.72 -21.90 4.14
CA GLU A 8 2.75 -20.95 3.04
C GLU A 8 1.62 -19.95 3.24
N PRO A 9 1.89 -18.65 3.45
CA PRO A 9 0.85 -17.67 3.66
C PRO A 9 0.05 -17.60 2.36
N ARG A 10 -1.09 -18.29 2.30
CA ARG A 10 -1.99 -18.21 1.15
C ARG A 10 -2.31 -16.74 0.94
N PRO A 11 -1.92 -16.14 -0.20
CA PRO A 11 -2.03 -14.71 -0.44
C PRO A 11 -3.49 -14.21 -0.53
N GLU A 12 -4.46 -15.12 -0.37
CA GLU A 12 -5.89 -14.89 -0.60
C GLU A 12 -6.71 -14.63 0.67
N THR A 13 -6.09 -14.42 1.83
CA THR A 13 -6.85 -14.09 3.03
C THR A 13 -7.33 -12.63 3.00
N PRO A 14 -8.62 -12.33 3.30
CA PRO A 14 -9.15 -10.97 3.34
C PRO A 14 -8.38 -10.03 4.28
N ALA A 15 -7.76 -10.60 5.33
CA ALA A 15 -6.92 -9.91 6.29
C ALA A 15 -5.63 -9.37 5.64
N ALA A 16 -4.94 -10.16 4.80
CA ALA A 16 -3.74 -9.72 4.09
C ALA A 16 -4.04 -8.56 3.12
N GLY A 17 -5.16 -8.64 2.40
CA GLY A 17 -5.62 -7.56 1.52
C GLY A 17 -5.94 -6.27 2.28
N ASN A 18 -6.58 -6.36 3.45
CA ASN A 18 -6.84 -5.21 4.31
C ASN A 18 -5.55 -4.61 4.88
N ALA A 19 -4.62 -5.45 5.35
CA ALA A 19 -3.33 -5.01 5.87
C ALA A 19 -2.51 -4.28 4.79
N LEU A 20 -2.51 -4.80 3.55
CA LEU A 20 -1.83 -4.17 2.42
C LEU A 20 -2.42 -2.80 2.08
N LEU A 21 -3.76 -2.69 2.05
CA LEU A 21 -4.42 -1.39 1.84
C LEU A 21 -4.07 -0.38 2.95
N TRP A 22 -4.07 -0.82 4.21
CA TRP A 22 -3.68 0.02 5.34
C TRP A 22 -2.22 0.47 5.24
N MET A 23 -1.29 -0.46 5.00
CA MET A 23 0.14 -0.13 4.89
C MET A 23 0.41 0.85 3.76
N THR A 24 -0.14 0.60 2.57
CA THR A 24 0.09 1.45 1.39
C THR A 24 -0.53 2.83 1.56
N SER A 25 -1.71 2.92 2.18
CA SER A 25 -2.35 4.21 2.50
C SER A 25 -1.56 5.00 3.55
N SER A 26 -1.05 4.33 4.59
CA SER A 26 -0.19 4.96 5.60
C SER A 26 1.11 5.47 4.98
N LEU A 27 1.72 4.70 4.06
CA LEU A 27 2.92 5.11 3.35
C LEU A 27 2.68 6.35 2.49
N LEU A 28 1.55 6.38 1.77
CA LEU A 28 1.13 7.53 0.98
C LEU A 28 0.92 8.77 1.86
N ALA A 29 0.18 8.63 2.96
CA ALA A 29 -0.06 9.73 3.90
C ALA A 29 1.23 10.26 4.53
N PHE A 30 2.17 9.37 4.86
CA PHE A 30 3.48 9.76 5.36
C PHE A 30 4.32 10.50 4.30
N GLY A 31 4.27 10.05 3.04
CA GLY A 31 4.89 10.77 1.93
C GLY A 31 4.34 12.20 1.76
N ILE A 32 3.01 12.36 1.85
CA ILE A 32 2.35 13.68 1.83
C ILE A 32 2.85 14.56 2.99
N PHE A 33 2.90 14.00 4.21
CA PHE A 33 3.39 14.71 5.38
C PHE A 33 4.83 15.23 5.17
N LEU A 34 5.73 14.38 4.68
CA LEU A 34 7.12 14.75 4.42
C LEU A 34 7.25 15.88 3.38
N VAL A 35 6.43 15.85 2.32
CA VAL A 35 6.41 16.92 1.32
C VAL A 35 5.84 18.23 1.90
N ALA A 36 4.76 18.13 2.68
CA ALA A 36 4.00 19.29 3.14
C ALA A 36 4.65 20.04 4.31
N ILE A 37 5.32 19.33 5.22
CA ILE A 37 5.86 19.88 6.46
C ILE A 37 7.37 20.10 6.34
N PRO A 38 8.26 19.10 6.48
CA PRO A 38 9.70 19.31 6.44
C PRO A 38 10.22 19.68 5.04
N GLY A 39 9.55 19.22 3.98
CA GLY A 39 9.96 19.50 2.60
C GLY A 39 9.87 20.98 2.19
N ARG A 40 9.07 21.79 2.90
CA ARG A 40 8.97 23.23 2.63
C ARG A 40 10.07 24.07 3.27
N ASP A 41 10.83 23.49 4.19
CA ASP A 41 12.01 24.12 4.75
C ASP A 41 13.16 24.03 3.74
N PRO A 42 13.86 25.13 3.39
CA PRO A 42 15.04 25.09 2.53
C PRO A 42 16.15 24.15 3.04
N ALA A 43 16.28 23.96 4.36
CA ALA A 43 17.18 22.96 4.95
C ALA A 43 16.64 21.52 4.84
N GLY A 44 15.33 21.37 4.66
CA GLY A 44 14.61 20.11 4.56
C GLY A 44 14.40 19.59 3.14
N ARG A 45 15.10 20.13 2.13
CA ARG A 45 14.92 19.75 0.71
C ARG A 45 15.16 18.26 0.41
N ALA A 46 15.92 17.55 1.24
CA ALA A 46 16.03 16.08 1.17
C ALA A 46 14.70 15.37 1.49
N TRP A 47 13.91 15.90 2.43
CA TRP A 47 12.61 15.35 2.80
C TRP A 47 11.57 15.49 1.69
N LEU A 48 11.70 16.49 0.80
CA LEU A 48 10.88 16.58 -0.41
C LEU A 48 11.05 15.34 -1.28
N TRP A 49 12.29 14.96 -1.58
CA TRP A 49 12.58 13.81 -2.44
C TRP A 49 12.13 12.51 -1.80
N ILE A 50 12.39 12.32 -0.51
CA ILE A 50 11.93 11.15 0.24
C ILE A 50 10.39 11.09 0.21
N GLY A 51 9.72 12.20 0.54
CA GLY A 51 8.26 12.28 0.51
C GLY A 51 7.67 11.99 -0.86
N LEU A 52 8.31 12.47 -1.93
CA LEU A 52 7.86 12.28 -3.32
C LEU A 52 8.00 10.82 -3.75
N VAL A 53 9.10 10.14 -3.40
CA VAL A 53 9.27 8.70 -3.62
C VAL A 53 8.20 7.91 -2.88
N LEU A 54 7.95 8.23 -1.60
CA LEU A 54 6.91 7.55 -0.81
C LEU A 54 5.50 7.80 -1.35
N LEU A 55 5.23 8.99 -1.88
CA LEU A 55 3.98 9.32 -2.55
C LEU A 55 3.76 8.45 -3.80
N VAL A 56 4.78 8.31 -4.64
CA VAL A 56 4.71 7.49 -5.86
C VAL A 56 4.53 6.02 -5.50
N VAL A 57 5.38 5.48 -4.61
CA VAL A 57 5.35 4.06 -4.24
C VAL A 57 4.05 3.72 -3.50
N GLY A 58 3.66 4.53 -2.52
CA GLY A 58 2.41 4.37 -1.78
C GLY A 58 1.20 4.46 -2.70
N GLY A 59 1.15 5.47 -3.57
CA GLY A 59 0.05 5.69 -4.51
C GLY A 59 -0.11 4.55 -5.51
N VAL A 60 0.97 4.11 -6.15
CA VAL A 60 0.93 2.98 -7.11
C VAL A 60 0.50 1.69 -6.40
N SER A 61 1.07 1.41 -5.22
CA SER A 61 0.74 0.20 -4.45
C SER A 61 -0.71 0.20 -3.98
N SER A 62 -1.23 1.33 -3.49
CA SER A 62 -2.63 1.48 -3.10
C SER A 62 -3.57 1.32 -4.29
N ALA A 63 -3.24 1.90 -5.45
CA ALA A 63 -4.05 1.76 -6.66
C ALA A 63 -4.13 0.30 -7.13
N LEU A 64 -3.01 -0.43 -7.10
CA LEU A 64 -2.98 -1.85 -7.44
C LEU A 64 -3.77 -2.69 -6.43
N ALA A 65 -3.61 -2.44 -5.13
CA ALA A 65 -4.36 -3.14 -4.09
C ALA A 65 -5.87 -2.89 -4.19
N ALA A 66 -6.28 -1.64 -4.43
CA ALA A 66 -7.67 -1.29 -4.65
C ALA A 66 -8.24 -1.93 -5.91
N ARG A 67 -7.47 -1.94 -7.01
CA ARG A 67 -7.85 -2.60 -8.28
C ARG A 67 -8.02 -4.10 -8.10
N ALA A 68 -7.08 -4.77 -7.43
CA ALA A 68 -7.17 -6.20 -7.15
C ALA A 68 -8.42 -6.54 -6.34
N ARG A 69 -8.72 -5.72 -5.31
CA ARG A 69 -9.93 -5.90 -4.51
C ARG A 69 -11.21 -5.65 -5.30
N TRP A 70 -11.21 -4.67 -6.20
CA TRP A 70 -12.35 -4.41 -7.07
C TRP A 70 -12.63 -5.58 -8.01
N THR A 71 -11.59 -6.13 -8.64
CA THR A 71 -11.72 -7.31 -9.51
C THR A 71 -12.27 -8.50 -8.72
N TYR A 72 -11.73 -8.78 -7.54
CA TYR A 72 -12.22 -9.86 -6.67
C TYR A 72 -13.70 -9.73 -6.31
N LEU A 73 -14.15 -8.52 -5.94
CA LEU A 73 -15.55 -8.27 -5.62
C LEU A 73 -16.45 -8.35 -6.85
N ARG A 74 -15.93 -8.01 -8.03
CA ARG A 74 -16.66 -8.11 -9.31
C ARG A 74 -16.91 -9.57 -9.68
N ASP A 75 -15.89 -10.40 -9.59
CA ASP A 75 -15.98 -11.83 -9.94
C ASP A 75 -16.96 -12.56 -9.01
N ARG A 76 -17.01 -12.19 -7.72
CA ARG A 76 -17.97 -12.77 -6.75
C ARG A 76 -19.40 -12.22 -6.81
N ARG A 77 -19.65 -11.15 -7.54
CA ARG A 77 -21.01 -10.58 -7.70
C ARG A 77 -21.74 -11.15 -8.93
N GLY A 78 -21.05 -11.94 -9.74
CA GLY A 78 -21.58 -12.56 -10.95
C GLY A 78 -22.24 -13.93 -10.76
N ASP A 79 -22.11 -14.53 -9.58
CA ASP A 79 -22.80 -15.76 -9.13
C ASP A 79 -24.02 -15.41 -8.25
#